data_AF-A0A9P6CMT2-F1
#
_entry.id   AF-A0A9P6CMT2-F1
#
_cell.length_a   1.000
_cell.length_b   1.000
_cell.length_c   1.000
_cell.angle_alpha   90.00
_cell.angle_beta   90.00
_cell.angle_gamma   90.00
#
_symmetry.space_group_name_H-M   'P 1'
#
loop_
_entity.id
_entity.type
_entity.pdbx_description
1 polymer ?
#
loop_
_entity_poly.entity_id
_entity_poly.type
_entity_poly.pdbx_seq_one_letter_code
_entity_poly.pdbx_strand_id
1 'polypeptide(L)'
;MASVRALNGLVRRALGANHNHRRSIHQTSTRYAITNLEMPAMSPTMTEGGIASWKKKEGEAFSTGDVLLEIETDKATIDVEAQDDGIMGKILLQDGAKNVPVGKIIALLAEEGDDISNLSPPKEEKLTPKESASSSTLHWPEPPKSTETATLQQSHPTTHVSHSRPLFPSVHRLLIEFNITNPEEIKGTGVRGMLTKGDVLAFLGKASSPQGTYKEVPPQEATKAEKKPEIEPLNGPAIRQLIVSSLLKSSLAARNAMPAPKRAPDFDSIIADYLPDLVPTPPKPPPTSSPTPNNSSNYLDGLY
;
A
#
# COMPACT_ATOMS: atom_id res chain seq x y z
N MET A 1 65.79 32.23 -13.58
CA MET A 1 65.76 33.40 -12.67
C MET A 1 64.32 33.92 -12.64
N ALA A 2 63.61 33.66 -11.55
CA ALA A 2 63.10 34.66 -10.60
C ALA A 2 61.87 35.42 -11.15
N SER A 3 60.64 35.05 -10.78
CA SER A 3 59.96 35.37 -9.50
C SER A 3 59.78 36.87 -9.28
N VAL A 4 58.54 37.38 -9.39
CA VAL A 4 57.98 38.39 -8.45
C VAL A 4 56.44 38.26 -8.35
N ARG A 5 56.02 37.59 -7.28
CA ARG A 5 54.95 37.92 -6.30
C ARG A 5 53.56 38.40 -6.77
N ALA A 6 52.62 37.50 -6.51
CA ALA A 6 51.25 37.79 -6.11
C ALA A 6 51.18 38.56 -4.77
N LEU A 7 50.21 39.46 -4.65
CA LEU A 7 49.50 39.80 -3.42
C LEU A 7 48.35 40.75 -3.77
N ASN A 8 47.11 40.29 -3.61
CA ASN A 8 46.02 41.14 -3.08
C ASN A 8 44.80 40.30 -2.70
N GLY A 9 44.59 40.21 -1.38
CA GLY A 9 43.29 40.45 -0.76
C GLY A 9 42.18 39.42 -0.96
N LEU A 10 42.26 38.30 -0.23
CA LEU A 10 41.16 37.36 -0.07
C LEU A 10 40.16 37.88 1.00
N VAL A 11 39.15 38.65 0.59
CA VAL A 11 37.99 38.97 1.46
C VAL A 11 36.94 37.88 1.26
N ARG A 12 36.97 36.85 2.10
CA ARG A 12 35.92 35.82 2.14
C ARG A 12 34.68 36.39 2.82
N ARG A 13 33.71 36.83 2.02
CA ARG A 13 32.35 37.14 2.49
C ARG A 13 31.63 35.82 2.71
N ALA A 14 31.40 35.47 3.97
CA ALA A 14 30.58 34.32 4.35
C ALA A 14 29.12 34.57 3.92
N LEU A 15 28.72 34.00 2.78
CA LEU A 15 27.32 33.88 2.39
C LEU A 15 26.79 32.59 3.01
N GLY A 16 25.94 32.73 4.02
CA GLY A 16 25.19 31.63 4.61
C GLY A 16 24.36 30.95 3.52
N ALA A 17 24.64 29.67 3.27
CA ALA A 17 23.90 28.86 2.32
C ALA A 17 22.53 28.52 2.92
N ASN A 18 21.54 29.36 2.62
CA ASN A 18 20.15 29.12 2.95
C ASN A 18 19.64 27.96 2.08
N HIS A 19 19.65 26.74 2.62
CA HIS A 19 19.18 25.53 1.94
C HIS A 19 17.65 25.56 1.86
N ASN A 20 17.13 26.26 0.86
CA ASN A 20 15.73 26.14 0.44
C ASN A 20 15.47 24.70 0.00
N HIS A 21 14.84 23.91 0.87
CA HIS A 21 14.31 22.60 0.54
C HIS A 21 13.14 22.78 -0.43
N ARG A 22 13.43 22.91 -1.72
CA ARG A 22 12.43 22.76 -2.77
C ARG A 22 11.95 21.32 -2.72
N ARG A 23 10.76 21.10 -2.16
CA ARG A 23 10.01 19.87 -2.36
C ARG A 23 9.70 19.76 -3.84
N SER A 24 10.54 19.01 -4.56
CA SER A 24 10.26 18.57 -5.92
C SER A 24 9.12 17.57 -5.82
N ILE A 25 7.99 17.89 -6.45
CA ILE A 25 6.98 16.90 -6.79
C ILE A 25 7.62 15.97 -7.81
N HIS A 26 7.96 14.76 -7.40
CA HIS A 26 8.32 13.69 -8.33
C HIS A 26 7.07 13.39 -9.16
N GLN A 27 7.05 13.82 -10.42
CA GLN A 27 6.17 13.21 -11.41
C GLN A 27 6.70 11.81 -11.65
N THR A 28 5.96 10.79 -11.21
CA THR A 28 6.18 9.43 -11.69
C THR A 28 5.93 9.45 -13.19
N SER A 29 6.89 8.97 -13.98
CA SER A 29 6.68 8.74 -15.40
C SER A 29 5.42 7.91 -15.58
N THR A 30 4.47 8.37 -16.40
CA THR A 30 3.34 7.53 -16.83
C THR A 30 3.93 6.24 -17.37
N ARG A 31 3.56 5.11 -16.77
CA ARG A 31 3.91 3.80 -17.31
C ARG A 31 3.00 3.58 -18.50
N TYR A 32 3.52 3.97 -19.65
CA TYR A 32 3.05 3.58 -20.96
C TYR A 32 2.79 2.07 -20.99
N ALA A 33 1.54 1.71 -21.27
CA ALA A 33 1.01 0.37 -21.10
C ALA A 33 1.12 -0.39 -22.42
N ILE A 34 2.20 -1.15 -22.55
CA ILE A 34 2.39 -2.03 -23.70
C ILE A 34 1.59 -3.31 -23.46
N THR A 35 0.72 -3.63 -24.40
CA THR A 35 -0.10 -4.85 -24.37
C THR A 35 0.49 -5.88 -25.32
N ASN A 36 0.65 -7.12 -24.86
CA ASN A 36 1.11 -8.21 -25.71
C ASN A 36 -0.06 -8.70 -26.57
N LEU A 37 0.08 -8.66 -27.89
CA LEU A 37 -0.83 -9.35 -28.80
C LEU A 37 -0.35 -10.78 -28.96
N GLU A 38 -1.12 -11.72 -28.43
CA GLU A 38 -0.88 -13.15 -28.53
C GLU A 38 -1.67 -13.76 -29.70
N MET A 39 -1.21 -14.89 -30.22
CA MET A 39 -1.91 -15.64 -31.26
C MET A 39 -3.27 -16.13 -30.73
N PRO A 40 -4.41 -15.66 -31.27
CA PRO A 40 -5.73 -15.98 -30.74
C PRO A 40 -6.14 -17.42 -31.06
N ALA A 41 -6.90 -18.03 -30.14
CA ALA A 41 -7.50 -19.33 -30.34
C ALA A 41 -8.78 -19.21 -31.18
N MET A 42 -8.69 -19.45 -32.49
CA MET A 42 -9.85 -19.38 -33.39
C MET A 42 -10.75 -20.63 -33.37
N SER A 43 -10.35 -21.67 -32.65
CA SER A 43 -11.14 -22.89 -32.45
C SER A 43 -10.75 -23.57 -31.12
N PRO A 44 -11.70 -24.22 -30.42
CA PRO A 44 -11.43 -24.91 -29.15
C PRO A 44 -10.41 -26.06 -29.25
N THR A 45 -10.09 -26.54 -30.45
CA THR A 45 -9.09 -27.61 -30.67
C THR A 45 -7.84 -27.13 -31.42
N MET A 46 -7.65 -25.82 -31.61
CA MET A 46 -6.50 -25.29 -32.35
C MET A 46 -5.29 -25.16 -31.43
N THR A 47 -4.17 -25.78 -31.81
CA THR A 47 -2.89 -25.67 -31.08
C THR A 47 -1.92 -24.71 -31.77
N GLU A 48 -1.98 -24.61 -33.10
CA GLU A 48 -1.09 -23.80 -33.93
C GLU A 48 -1.87 -23.13 -35.08
N GLY A 49 -1.42 -21.95 -35.50
CA GLY A 49 -1.96 -21.18 -36.63
C GLY A 49 -0.86 -20.46 -37.42
N GLY A 50 -1.17 -19.97 -38.61
CA GLY A 50 -0.26 -19.19 -39.45
C GLY A 50 -0.72 -17.75 -39.62
N ILE A 51 0.21 -16.82 -39.81
CA ILE A 51 -0.10 -15.42 -40.15
C ILE A 51 -0.09 -15.31 -41.68
N ALA A 52 -1.23 -15.04 -42.29
CA ALA A 52 -1.35 -14.88 -43.74
C ALA A 52 -0.85 -13.50 -44.19
N SER A 53 -1.45 -12.43 -43.65
CA SER A 53 -1.04 -11.05 -43.93
C SER A 53 -1.43 -10.07 -42.83
N TRP A 54 -0.54 -9.15 -42.49
CA TRP A 54 -0.83 -7.98 -41.65
C TRP A 54 -1.57 -6.92 -42.48
N LYS A 55 -2.71 -6.45 -41.98
CA LYS A 55 -3.44 -5.32 -42.59
C LYS A 55 -2.99 -3.98 -42.02
N LYS A 56 -2.51 -3.97 -40.78
CA LYS A 56 -1.97 -2.81 -40.06
C LYS A 56 -0.46 -2.89 -39.94
N LYS A 57 0.24 -1.76 -40.14
CA LYS A 57 1.71 -1.68 -40.04
C LYS A 57 2.17 -1.14 -38.69
N GLU A 58 3.44 -1.37 -38.34
CA GLU A 58 4.08 -0.75 -37.17
C GLU A 58 3.92 0.78 -37.18
N GLY A 59 3.46 1.35 -36.08
CA GLY A 59 3.16 2.77 -35.89
C GLY A 59 1.77 3.21 -36.36
N GLU A 60 0.94 2.32 -36.92
CA GLU A 60 -0.40 2.68 -37.39
C GLU A 60 -1.43 2.64 -36.25
N ALA A 61 -2.26 3.67 -36.14
CA ALA A 61 -3.40 3.68 -35.24
C ALA A 61 -4.54 2.78 -35.77
N PHE A 62 -5.23 2.11 -34.85
CA PHE A 62 -6.39 1.28 -35.12
C PHE A 62 -7.45 1.48 -34.03
N SER A 63 -8.69 1.24 -34.40
CA SER A 63 -9.82 1.28 -33.46
C SER A 63 -10.42 -0.11 -33.25
N THR A 64 -11.20 -0.30 -32.19
CA THR A 64 -11.96 -1.52 -31.94
C THR A 64 -12.79 -1.88 -33.17
N GLY A 65 -12.65 -3.14 -33.63
CA GLY A 65 -13.30 -3.65 -34.83
C GLY A 65 -12.49 -3.48 -36.13
N ASP A 66 -11.34 -2.79 -36.11
CA ASP A 66 -10.44 -2.79 -37.27
C ASP A 66 -9.75 -4.15 -37.41
N VAL A 67 -9.63 -4.66 -38.64
CA VAL A 67 -8.87 -5.89 -38.91
C VAL A 67 -7.37 -5.61 -38.80
N LEU A 68 -6.70 -6.27 -37.86
CA LEU A 68 -5.26 -6.13 -37.62
C LEU A 68 -4.44 -7.03 -38.56
N LEU A 69 -4.84 -8.30 -38.66
CA LEU A 69 -4.15 -9.32 -39.43
C LEU A 69 -5.11 -10.45 -39.83
N GLU A 70 -4.71 -11.21 -40.85
CA GLU A 70 -5.41 -12.37 -41.35
C GLU A 70 -4.65 -13.63 -40.94
N ILE A 71 -5.32 -14.57 -40.26
CA ILE A 71 -4.74 -15.84 -39.81
C ILE A 71 -5.14 -16.94 -40.77
N GLU A 72 -4.15 -17.71 -41.24
CA GLU A 72 -4.35 -18.97 -41.97
C GLU A 72 -4.37 -20.14 -40.98
N THR A 73 -5.49 -20.85 -40.91
CA THR A 73 -5.63 -22.09 -40.12
C THR A 73 -5.89 -23.28 -41.06
N ASP A 74 -5.82 -24.51 -40.53
CA ASP A 74 -6.10 -25.74 -41.30
C ASP A 74 -7.51 -25.77 -41.93
N LYS A 75 -8.47 -25.01 -41.38
CA LYS A 75 -9.87 -25.03 -41.84
C LYS A 75 -10.33 -23.75 -42.52
N ALA A 76 -9.73 -22.61 -42.24
CA ALA A 76 -10.14 -21.33 -42.80
C ALA A 76 -9.04 -20.27 -42.65
N THR A 77 -9.08 -19.27 -43.53
CA THR A 77 -8.48 -17.96 -43.27
C THR A 77 -9.50 -17.11 -42.53
N ILE A 78 -9.13 -16.53 -41.38
CA ILE A 78 -10.02 -15.71 -40.57
C ILE A 78 -9.31 -14.41 -40.20
N ASP A 79 -10.04 -13.30 -40.32
CA ASP A 79 -9.60 -11.98 -39.95
C ASP A 79 -9.65 -11.79 -38.42
N VAL A 80 -8.58 -11.27 -37.85
CA VAL A 80 -8.51 -10.90 -36.43
C VAL A 80 -8.74 -9.39 -36.31
N GLU A 81 -9.81 -9.05 -35.62
CA GLU A 81 -10.17 -7.67 -35.29
C GLU A 81 -9.51 -7.20 -33.99
N ALA A 82 -9.29 -5.89 -33.90
CA ALA A 82 -8.83 -5.24 -32.69
C ALA A 82 -9.91 -5.27 -31.61
N GLN A 83 -9.56 -5.75 -30.41
CA GLN A 83 -10.45 -5.75 -29.26
C GLN A 83 -10.54 -4.35 -28.62
N ASP A 84 -9.41 -3.64 -28.59
CA ASP A 84 -9.26 -2.32 -27.97
C ASP A 84 -8.72 -1.30 -28.99
N ASP A 85 -8.82 -0.01 -28.68
CA ASP A 85 -8.21 1.07 -29.46
C ASP A 85 -6.71 1.18 -29.13
N GLY A 86 -5.88 1.48 -30.14
CA GLY A 86 -4.46 1.65 -29.89
C GLY A 86 -3.62 1.91 -31.14
N ILE A 87 -2.31 1.81 -30.97
CA ILE A 87 -1.30 1.94 -32.02
C ILE A 87 -0.57 0.61 -32.15
N MET A 88 -0.37 0.16 -33.39
CA MET A 88 0.42 -1.02 -33.67
C MET A 88 1.86 -0.74 -33.25
N GLY A 89 2.35 -1.40 -32.21
CA GLY A 89 3.70 -1.17 -31.73
C GLY A 89 4.72 -1.85 -32.63
N LYS A 90 5.11 -3.07 -32.27
CA LYS A 90 6.16 -3.82 -32.97
C LYS A 90 5.69 -5.22 -33.35
N ILE A 91 5.89 -5.59 -34.61
CA ILE A 91 5.53 -6.89 -35.15
C ILE A 91 6.72 -7.84 -34.94
N LEU A 92 6.52 -8.89 -34.14
CA LEU A 92 7.58 -9.87 -33.84
C LEU A 92 7.63 -10.97 -34.90
N LEU A 93 6.47 -11.36 -35.45
CA LEU A 93 6.34 -12.34 -36.50
C LEU A 93 5.81 -11.69 -37.78
N GLN A 94 6.64 -11.71 -38.82
CA GLN A 94 6.34 -11.13 -40.14
C GLN A 94 5.27 -11.94 -40.90
N ASP A 95 4.78 -11.37 -42.00
CA ASP A 95 3.84 -12.00 -42.92
C ASP A 95 4.31 -13.40 -43.37
N GLY A 96 3.38 -14.35 -43.47
CA GLY A 96 3.64 -15.71 -43.95
C GLY A 96 4.26 -16.66 -42.92
N ALA A 97 4.35 -16.27 -41.64
CA ALA A 97 4.82 -17.14 -40.57
C ALA A 97 3.86 -18.32 -40.36
N LYS A 98 4.37 -19.56 -40.46
CA LYS A 98 3.59 -20.80 -40.28
C LYS A 98 3.93 -21.48 -38.94
N ASN A 99 3.00 -22.26 -38.41
CA ASN A 99 3.15 -23.06 -37.18
C ASN A 99 3.46 -22.21 -35.94
N VAL A 100 2.66 -21.15 -35.73
CA VAL A 100 2.73 -20.31 -34.52
C VAL A 100 1.79 -20.90 -33.46
N PRO A 101 2.29 -21.26 -32.27
CA PRO A 101 1.43 -21.81 -31.23
C PRO A 101 0.46 -20.75 -30.68
N VAL A 102 -0.75 -21.19 -30.34
CA VAL A 102 -1.77 -20.35 -29.69
C VAL A 102 -1.22 -19.83 -28.35
N GLY A 103 -1.44 -18.54 -28.06
CA GLY A 103 -0.90 -17.87 -26.87
C GLY A 103 0.55 -17.37 -27.01
N LYS A 104 1.20 -17.58 -28.16
CA LYS A 104 2.51 -16.98 -28.42
C LYS A 104 2.37 -15.50 -28.76
N ILE A 105 3.29 -14.67 -28.26
CA ILE A 105 3.31 -13.24 -28.57
C ILE A 105 3.70 -13.04 -30.05
N ILE A 106 2.81 -12.41 -30.81
CA ILE A 106 2.99 -12.12 -32.24
C ILE A 106 3.30 -10.64 -32.51
N ALA A 107 2.79 -9.73 -31.69
CA ALA A 107 3.12 -8.31 -31.74
C ALA A 107 2.97 -7.65 -30.36
N LEU A 108 3.51 -6.45 -30.23
CA LEU A 108 3.31 -5.57 -29.09
C LEU A 108 2.43 -4.42 -29.54
N LEU A 109 1.34 -4.17 -28.82
CA LEU A 109 0.43 -3.05 -29.02
C LEU A 109 0.78 -1.95 -28.02
N ALA A 110 0.63 -0.71 -28.46
CA ALA A 110 0.97 0.49 -27.71
C ALA A 110 -0.29 1.36 -27.57
N GLU A 111 -0.45 2.08 -26.47
CA GLU A 111 -1.53 3.06 -26.31
C GLU A 111 -1.13 4.44 -26.86
N GLU A 112 -2.09 5.37 -26.95
CA GLU A 112 -1.83 6.74 -27.38
C GLU A 112 -0.81 7.43 -26.44
N GLY A 113 0.40 7.69 -26.96
CA GLY A 113 1.49 8.36 -26.23
C GLY A 113 2.68 7.46 -25.87
N ASP A 114 2.61 6.16 -26.17
CA ASP A 114 3.68 5.20 -25.93
C ASP A 114 4.84 5.31 -26.94
N ASP A 115 6.09 5.31 -26.45
CA ASP A 115 7.30 5.31 -27.28
C ASP A 115 7.59 3.91 -27.87
N ILE A 116 7.12 3.70 -29.09
CA ILE A 116 7.26 2.44 -29.87
C ILE A 116 8.74 2.04 -30.10
N SER A 117 9.66 3.01 -30.07
CA SER A 117 11.09 2.80 -30.36
C SER A 117 11.87 2.04 -29.28
N ASN A 118 11.36 1.94 -28.05
CA ASN A 118 12.07 1.28 -26.93
C ASN A 118 11.52 -0.12 -26.56
N LEU A 119 10.68 -0.71 -27.42
CA LEU A 119 10.10 -2.02 -27.18
C LEU A 119 11.11 -3.14 -27.48
N SER A 120 11.79 -3.58 -26.42
CA SER A 120 12.55 -4.83 -26.40
C SER A 120 11.58 -6.00 -26.17
N PRO A 121 11.59 -7.04 -27.03
CA PRO A 121 10.73 -8.20 -26.81
C PRO A 121 11.04 -8.85 -25.46
N PRO A 122 10.01 -9.27 -24.69
CA PRO A 122 10.21 -10.14 -23.55
C PRO A 122 10.97 -11.39 -23.99
N LYS A 123 12.03 -11.74 -23.28
CA LYS A 123 12.79 -12.96 -23.52
C LYS A 123 11.93 -14.15 -23.09
N GLU A 124 11.29 -14.80 -24.05
CA GLU A 124 10.55 -16.05 -23.83
C GLU A 124 11.48 -17.11 -23.21
N GLU A 125 11.20 -17.50 -21.97
CA GLU A 125 11.69 -18.74 -21.38
C GLU A 125 11.06 -19.91 -22.15
N LYS A 126 11.85 -20.53 -23.02
CA LYS A 126 11.52 -21.79 -23.68
C LYS A 126 11.25 -22.88 -22.62
N LEU A 127 9.99 -23.16 -22.35
CA LEU A 127 9.55 -24.44 -21.81
C LEU A 127 9.53 -25.46 -22.94
N THR A 128 10.66 -26.13 -23.16
CA THR A 128 10.73 -27.33 -24.00
C THR A 128 10.38 -28.57 -23.17
N PRO A 129 9.36 -29.36 -23.55
CA PRO A 129 9.13 -30.70 -22.99
C PRO A 129 10.31 -31.63 -23.27
N LYS A 130 10.73 -32.33 -22.21
CA LYS A 130 11.74 -33.39 -22.19
C LYS A 130 11.17 -34.64 -22.86
N GLU A 131 11.82 -35.12 -23.92
CA GLU A 131 11.75 -36.53 -24.31
C GLU A 131 13.14 -37.05 -24.73
N SER A 132 13.36 -38.31 -24.40
CA SER A 132 14.64 -38.99 -24.18
C SER A 132 15.20 -39.62 -25.45
N ALA A 133 16.53 -39.53 -25.68
CA ALA A 133 17.44 -40.69 -25.76
C ALA A 133 18.77 -40.42 -26.54
N SER A 134 19.85 -40.79 -25.84
CA SER A 134 21.12 -41.39 -26.29
C SER A 134 22.26 -40.58 -26.96
N SER A 135 23.35 -40.50 -26.16
CA SER A 135 24.77 -40.74 -26.49
C SER A 135 25.49 -39.86 -27.52
N SER A 136 26.47 -39.05 -27.07
CA SER A 136 27.90 -39.42 -27.10
C SER A 136 28.85 -38.27 -26.71
N THR A 137 29.85 -38.61 -25.89
CA THR A 137 31.20 -38.00 -25.72
C THR A 137 31.40 -36.64 -25.02
N LEU A 138 32.03 -36.74 -23.84
CA LEU A 138 33.02 -35.86 -23.20
C LEU A 138 33.47 -34.60 -23.97
N HIS A 139 33.24 -33.42 -23.37
CA HIS A 139 34.34 -32.46 -23.14
C HIS A 139 33.97 -31.43 -22.06
N TRP A 140 34.75 -31.43 -20.98
CA TRP A 140 34.82 -30.35 -20.00
C TRP A 140 35.91 -29.37 -20.44
N PRO A 141 35.63 -28.06 -20.52
CA PRO A 141 36.64 -27.06 -20.27
C PRO A 141 36.40 -26.40 -18.91
N GLU A 142 37.48 -26.35 -18.13
CA GLU A 142 37.60 -25.69 -16.83
C GLU A 142 37.13 -24.22 -16.81
N PRO A 143 36.75 -23.71 -15.63
CA PRO A 143 36.37 -22.32 -15.45
C PRO A 143 37.61 -21.40 -15.50
N PRO A 144 37.60 -20.29 -16.26
CA PRO A 144 38.64 -19.29 -16.11
C PRO A 144 38.43 -18.50 -14.82
N LYS A 145 39.48 -18.53 -14.00
CA LYS A 145 39.70 -17.72 -12.81
C LYS A 145 39.80 -16.23 -13.17
N SER A 146 39.11 -15.42 -12.37
CA SER A 146 39.35 -14.01 -12.01
C SER A 146 40.40 -13.21 -12.79
N THR A 147 39.99 -12.11 -13.41
CA THR A 147 40.78 -10.87 -13.37
C THR A 147 39.86 -9.67 -13.18
N GLU A 148 40.24 -8.88 -12.19
CA GLU A 148 39.62 -7.71 -11.62
C GLU A 148 39.81 -6.50 -12.56
N THR A 149 38.72 -5.77 -12.86
CA THR A 149 38.81 -4.35 -13.26
C THR A 149 37.53 -3.64 -12.85
N ALA A 150 37.61 -2.91 -11.73
CA ALA A 150 36.66 -1.89 -11.29
C ALA A 150 36.77 -0.66 -12.22
N THR A 151 35.71 -0.01 -12.69
CA THR A 151 34.87 1.01 -12.04
C THR A 151 33.95 1.55 -13.17
N LEU A 152 32.66 1.85 -13.01
CA LEU A 152 32.08 2.91 -12.19
C LEU A 152 30.63 2.58 -11.78
N GLN A 153 30.37 2.80 -10.50
CA GLN A 153 29.14 2.58 -9.76
C GLN A 153 28.11 3.69 -10.04
N GLN A 154 26.85 3.30 -10.20
CA GLN A 154 25.73 4.03 -9.59
C GLN A 154 25.17 3.11 -8.50
N SER A 155 25.64 3.32 -7.27
CA SER A 155 25.22 2.61 -6.07
C SER A 155 23.91 3.21 -5.56
N HIS A 156 22.78 2.66 -6.01
CA HIS A 156 21.63 2.57 -5.11
C HIS A 156 21.89 1.38 -4.19
N PRO A 157 21.90 1.54 -2.86
CA PRO A 157 22.06 0.41 -1.96
C PRO A 157 20.77 -0.41 -1.99
N THR A 158 20.62 -1.29 -2.98
CA THR A 158 19.54 -2.26 -2.97
C THR A 158 19.94 -3.37 -2.02
N THR A 159 19.74 -3.13 -0.73
CA THR A 159 19.85 -4.16 0.30
C THR A 159 18.72 -5.17 0.06
N HIS A 160 19.00 -6.21 -0.72
CA HIS A 160 18.06 -7.30 -0.93
C HIS A 160 18.02 -8.16 0.33
N VAL A 161 16.91 -8.10 1.07
CA VAL A 161 16.67 -8.99 2.19
C VAL A 161 16.29 -10.35 1.61
N SER A 162 17.10 -11.38 1.87
CA SER A 162 16.86 -12.74 1.40
C SER A 162 16.08 -13.52 2.45
N HIS A 163 14.96 -14.12 2.06
CA HIS A 163 14.05 -14.75 3.01
C HIS A 163 13.21 -15.85 2.36
N SER A 164 12.94 -16.93 3.10
CA SER A 164 12.35 -18.18 2.57
C SER A 164 10.83 -18.12 2.32
N ARG A 165 10.10 -17.21 2.99
CA ARG A 165 8.63 -17.11 2.92
C ARG A 165 8.21 -15.76 2.35
N PRO A 166 7.08 -15.60 1.65
CA PRO A 166 6.64 -14.27 1.23
C PRO A 166 6.47 -13.30 2.43
N LEU A 167 6.99 -12.07 2.31
CA LEU A 167 6.86 -11.01 3.32
C LEU A 167 5.87 -9.95 2.87
N PHE A 168 5.20 -9.31 3.82
CA PHE A 168 4.36 -8.15 3.52
C PHE A 168 5.20 -6.94 3.07
N PRO A 169 4.70 -6.09 2.16
CA PRO A 169 5.42 -4.90 1.68
C PRO A 169 5.86 -3.95 2.81
N SER A 170 5.02 -3.79 3.84
CA SER A 170 5.35 -2.97 5.01
C SER A 170 6.50 -3.54 5.84
N VAL A 171 6.59 -4.87 5.92
CA VAL A 171 7.65 -5.58 6.65
C VAL A 171 8.96 -5.47 5.86
N HIS A 172 8.90 -5.72 4.56
CA HIS A 172 10.06 -5.56 3.67
C HIS A 172 10.65 -4.14 3.74
N ARG A 173 9.79 -3.10 3.74
CA ARG A 173 10.23 -1.71 3.91
C ARG A 173 10.96 -1.48 5.25
N LEU A 174 10.44 -2.00 6.36
CA LEU A 174 11.07 -1.83 7.67
C LEU A 174 12.41 -2.57 7.77
N LEU A 175 12.51 -3.77 7.19
CA LEU A 175 13.76 -4.54 7.19
C LEU A 175 14.86 -3.79 6.42
N ILE A 176 14.52 -3.16 5.28
CA ILE A 176 15.45 -2.31 4.54
C ILE A 176 15.82 -1.05 5.33
N GLU A 177 14.82 -0.34 5.89
CA GLU A 177 15.03 0.91 6.62
C GLU A 177 15.93 0.73 7.86
N PHE A 178 15.81 -0.41 8.55
CA PHE A 178 16.60 -0.74 9.73
C PHE A 178 17.79 -1.68 9.44
N ASN A 179 18.09 -1.94 8.16
CA ASN A 179 19.19 -2.81 7.71
C ASN A 179 19.20 -4.20 8.38
N ILE A 180 18.03 -4.80 8.58
CA ILE A 180 17.89 -6.16 9.12
C ILE A 180 17.93 -7.14 7.94
N THR A 181 19.08 -7.79 7.76
CA THR A 181 19.31 -8.74 6.66
C THR A 181 18.76 -10.14 6.96
N ASN A 182 18.64 -10.50 8.24
CA ASN A 182 18.21 -11.83 8.70
C ASN A 182 16.83 -11.78 9.38
N PRO A 183 15.72 -11.88 8.64
CA PRO A 183 14.37 -11.84 9.20
C PRO A 183 13.93 -13.14 9.90
N GLU A 184 14.71 -14.21 9.81
CA GLU A 184 14.37 -15.51 10.43
C GLU A 184 14.52 -15.53 11.96
N GLU A 185 15.28 -14.58 12.52
CA GLU A 185 15.43 -14.41 13.97
C GLU A 185 14.14 -13.88 14.62
N ILE A 186 13.27 -13.23 13.84
CA ILE A 186 12.04 -12.62 14.35
C ILE A 186 10.90 -13.62 14.24
N LYS A 187 10.37 -14.03 15.40
CA LYS A 187 9.20 -14.91 15.47
C LYS A 187 7.95 -14.17 14.94
N GLY A 188 7.45 -14.60 13.78
CA GLY A 188 6.22 -14.07 13.21
C GLY A 188 4.98 -14.51 14.00
N THR A 189 4.17 -13.55 14.42
CA THR A 189 2.87 -13.81 15.10
C THR A 189 1.67 -13.77 14.14
N GLY A 190 1.91 -13.56 12.85
CA GLY A 190 0.87 -13.52 11.82
C GLY A 190 0.35 -14.91 11.44
N VAL A 191 -0.69 -14.92 10.60
CA VAL A 191 -1.31 -16.13 10.06
C VAL A 191 -0.24 -17.07 9.49
N ARG A 192 -0.26 -18.34 9.90
CA ARG A 192 0.74 -19.37 9.52
C ARG A 192 2.18 -19.02 9.93
N GLY A 193 2.37 -18.26 11.01
CA GLY A 193 3.69 -17.86 11.50
C GLY A 193 4.39 -16.86 10.57
N MET A 194 3.61 -16.03 9.87
CA MET A 194 4.12 -14.98 9.00
C MET A 194 4.59 -13.77 9.81
N LEU A 195 5.65 -13.11 9.35
CA LEU A 195 6.19 -11.93 10.00
C LEU A 195 5.27 -10.72 9.78
N THR A 196 4.85 -10.06 10.86
CA THR A 196 3.98 -8.87 10.79
C THR A 196 4.76 -7.58 11.06
N LYS A 197 4.16 -6.43 10.73
CA LYS A 197 4.73 -5.11 11.04
C LYS A 197 5.00 -4.96 12.55
N GLY A 198 4.08 -5.45 13.37
CA GLY A 198 4.20 -5.37 14.83
C GLY A 198 5.37 -6.20 15.37
N ASP A 199 5.63 -7.38 14.81
CA ASP A 199 6.77 -8.23 15.19
C ASP A 199 8.11 -7.51 14.95
N VAL A 200 8.28 -6.89 13.78
CA VAL A 200 9.51 -6.13 13.47
C VAL A 200 9.66 -4.92 14.37
N LEU A 201 8.57 -4.21 14.67
CA LEU A 201 8.62 -3.06 15.57
C LEU A 201 8.86 -3.45 17.03
N ALA A 202 8.35 -4.60 17.47
CA ALA A 202 8.60 -5.15 18.79
C ALA A 202 10.06 -5.60 18.94
N PHE A 203 10.62 -6.24 17.89
CA PHE A 203 12.06 -6.57 17.84
C PHE A 203 12.94 -5.32 17.93
N LEU A 204 12.53 -4.22 17.29
CA LEU A 204 13.20 -2.92 17.36
C LEU A 204 12.95 -2.16 18.68
N GLY A 205 12.15 -2.70 19.61
CA GLY A 205 11.80 -2.04 20.87
C GLY A 205 10.90 -0.80 20.73
N LYS A 206 10.35 -0.57 19.53
CA LYS A 206 9.44 0.56 19.23
C LYS A 206 7.98 0.26 19.59
N ALA A 207 7.65 -1.02 19.76
CA ALA A 207 6.35 -1.49 20.21
C ALA A 207 6.50 -2.39 21.43
N SER A 208 5.57 -2.29 22.38
CA SER A 208 5.57 -3.14 23.58
C SER A 208 5.06 -4.56 23.30
N SER A 209 4.25 -4.75 22.26
CA SER A 209 3.69 -6.04 21.87
C SER A 209 3.48 -6.10 20.35
N PRO A 210 3.64 -7.27 19.71
CA PRO A 210 3.46 -7.43 18.27
C PRO A 210 2.01 -7.26 17.79
N GLN A 211 1.03 -7.55 18.65
CA GLN A 211 -0.40 -7.39 18.35
C GLN A 211 -0.99 -6.05 18.86
N GLY A 212 -0.16 -5.16 19.42
CA GLY A 212 -0.61 -3.87 19.93
C GLY A 212 -1.63 -4.00 21.07
N THR A 213 -2.74 -3.26 20.99
CA THR A 213 -3.84 -3.27 21.97
C THR A 213 -4.78 -4.47 21.84
N TYR A 214 -4.58 -5.32 20.82
CA TYR A 214 -5.36 -6.54 20.67
C TYR A 214 -4.91 -7.57 21.72
N LYS A 215 -5.82 -7.92 22.61
CA LYS A 215 -5.64 -8.99 23.60
C LYS A 215 -6.57 -10.11 23.17
N GLU A 216 -6.01 -11.25 22.75
CA GLU A 216 -6.81 -12.46 22.54
C GLU A 216 -7.50 -12.78 23.86
N VAL A 217 -8.83 -12.64 23.89
CA VAL A 217 -9.63 -13.18 24.97
C VAL A 217 -9.53 -14.70 24.80
N PRO A 218 -8.93 -15.44 25.75
CA PRO A 218 -8.89 -16.89 25.64
C PRO A 218 -10.33 -17.39 25.47
N PRO A 219 -10.57 -18.43 24.66
CA PRO A 219 -11.85 -19.12 24.67
C PRO A 219 -12.14 -19.48 26.12
N GLN A 220 -13.12 -18.80 26.73
CA GLN A 220 -13.57 -19.18 28.05
C GLN A 220 -14.01 -20.63 27.92
N GLU A 221 -13.32 -21.53 28.62
CA GLU A 221 -13.85 -22.85 28.93
C GLU A 221 -15.28 -22.63 29.42
N ALA A 222 -16.22 -23.25 28.70
CA ALA A 222 -17.63 -23.26 29.03
C ALA A 222 -17.86 -24.06 30.32
N THR A 223 -17.41 -23.54 31.46
CA THR A 223 -17.92 -23.99 32.74
C THR A 223 -19.27 -23.34 32.95
N LYS A 224 -20.29 -24.20 32.88
CA LYS A 224 -21.71 -23.97 33.17
C LYS A 224 -22.50 -23.33 32.01
N ALA A 225 -23.12 -24.21 31.24
CA ALA A 225 -24.26 -23.91 30.41
C ALA A 225 -25.35 -23.21 31.24
N GLU A 226 -25.42 -21.88 31.15
CA GLU A 226 -26.69 -21.20 31.28
C GLU A 226 -27.48 -21.48 30.02
N LYS A 227 -28.54 -22.25 30.22
CA LYS A 227 -29.53 -22.67 29.24
C LYS A 227 -29.98 -21.44 28.46
N LYS A 228 -29.61 -21.37 27.17
CA LYS A 228 -30.24 -20.48 26.19
C LYS A 228 -31.76 -20.70 26.33
N PRO A 229 -32.58 -19.69 26.68
CA PRO A 229 -34.01 -19.92 26.79
C PRO A 229 -34.50 -20.36 25.42
N GLU A 230 -35.18 -21.49 25.40
CA GLU A 230 -35.91 -22.00 24.25
C GLU A 230 -36.92 -20.92 23.87
N ILE A 231 -36.72 -20.32 22.69
CA ILE A 231 -37.55 -19.21 22.23
C ILE A 231 -38.83 -19.86 21.70
N GLU A 232 -39.86 -19.89 22.54
CA GLU A 232 -41.22 -20.17 22.08
C GLU A 232 -41.59 -19.15 20.99
N PRO A 233 -42.23 -19.55 19.88
CA PRO A 233 -42.65 -18.61 18.86
C PRO A 233 -43.64 -17.61 19.48
N LEU A 234 -43.21 -16.35 19.61
CA LEU A 234 -44.05 -15.32 20.22
C LEU A 234 -45.31 -15.08 19.39
N ASN A 235 -46.47 -15.33 20.02
CA ASN A 235 -47.78 -15.01 19.44
C ASN A 235 -47.86 -13.53 19.03
N GLY A 236 -48.63 -13.22 17.97
CA GLY A 236 -48.75 -11.86 17.41
C GLY A 236 -48.99 -10.73 18.44
N PRO A 237 -49.82 -10.90 19.49
CA PRO A 237 -49.96 -9.90 20.55
C PRO A 237 -48.68 -9.65 21.36
N ALA A 238 -47.87 -10.68 21.61
CA ALA A 238 -46.61 -10.55 22.34
C ALA A 238 -45.55 -9.80 21.53
N ILE A 239 -45.51 -10.01 20.21
CA ILE A 239 -44.68 -9.21 19.30
C ILE A 239 -45.08 -7.73 19.36
N ARG A 240 -46.39 -7.44 19.34
CA ARG A 240 -46.87 -6.05 19.47
C ARG A 240 -46.46 -5.40 20.80
N GLN A 241 -46.53 -6.13 21.91
CA GLN A 241 -46.10 -5.62 23.21
C GLN A 241 -44.58 -5.38 23.29
N LEU A 242 -43.76 -6.25 22.69
CA LEU A 242 -42.31 -6.05 22.59
C LEU A 242 -41.94 -4.84 21.73
N ILE A 243 -42.65 -4.64 20.62
CA ILE A 243 -42.45 -3.44 19.78
C ILE A 243 -42.82 -2.18 20.57
N VAL A 244 -43.96 -2.17 21.27
CA VAL A 244 -44.37 -1.00 22.07
C VAL A 244 -43.38 -0.71 23.20
N SER A 245 -42.89 -1.74 23.91
CA SER A 245 -41.93 -1.54 25.00
C SER A 245 -40.57 -1.06 24.51
N SER A 246 -40.09 -1.56 23.35
CA SER A 246 -38.85 -1.09 22.74
C SER A 246 -38.94 0.37 22.25
N LEU A 247 -40.07 0.76 21.65
CA LEU A 247 -40.32 2.15 21.23
C LEU A 247 -40.41 3.11 22.42
N LEU A 248 -41.03 2.68 23.53
CA LEU A 248 -41.09 3.48 24.75
C LEU A 248 -39.68 3.69 25.32
N LYS A 249 -38.87 2.62 25.38
CA LYS A 249 -37.49 2.68 25.86
C LYS A 249 -36.62 3.60 25.00
N SER A 250 -36.75 3.54 23.67
CA SER A 250 -36.00 4.43 22.77
C SER A 250 -36.42 5.89 22.90
N SER A 251 -37.73 6.14 23.03
CA SER A 251 -38.27 7.50 23.27
C SER A 251 -37.77 8.11 24.58
N LEU A 252 -37.78 7.34 25.68
CA LEU A 252 -37.23 7.79 26.96
C LEU A 252 -35.73 8.07 26.87
N ALA A 253 -34.97 7.21 26.18
CA ALA A 253 -33.54 7.43 25.96
C ALA A 253 -33.29 8.74 25.17
N ALA A 254 -34.06 9.00 24.11
CA ALA A 254 -33.95 10.22 23.32
C ALA A 254 -34.30 11.48 24.12
N ARG A 255 -35.33 11.42 24.98
CA ARG A 255 -35.70 12.52 25.88
C ARG A 255 -34.63 12.81 26.91
N ASN A 256 -34.04 11.76 27.49
CA ASN A 256 -33.00 11.91 28.50
C ASN A 256 -31.64 12.30 27.90
N ALA A 257 -31.44 12.09 26.59
CA ALA A 257 -30.20 12.39 25.88
C ALA A 257 -30.12 13.82 25.32
N MET A 258 -31.10 14.70 25.56
CA MET A 258 -30.94 16.12 25.24
C MET A 258 -29.99 16.78 26.25
N PRO A 259 -28.76 17.18 25.86
CA PRO A 259 -27.96 18.05 26.70
C PRO A 259 -28.68 19.40 26.82
N ALA A 260 -28.66 19.99 28.03
CA ALA A 260 -29.14 21.36 28.24
C ALA A 260 -28.57 22.28 27.15
N PRO A 261 -29.36 23.25 26.61
CA PRO A 261 -28.87 24.14 25.58
C PRO A 261 -27.59 24.79 26.10
N LYS A 262 -26.48 24.64 25.35
CA LYS A 262 -25.20 25.26 25.69
C LYS A 262 -25.47 26.76 25.85
N ARG A 263 -25.41 27.24 27.10
CA ARG A 263 -25.61 28.65 27.43
C ARG A 263 -24.61 29.44 26.58
N ALA A 264 -25.07 30.51 25.92
CA ALA A 264 -24.20 31.35 25.12
C ALA A 264 -22.99 31.80 25.99
N PRO A 265 -21.78 31.92 25.42
CA PRO A 265 -20.62 32.34 26.19
C PRO A 265 -20.90 33.70 26.83
N ASP A 266 -20.84 33.76 28.17
CA ASP A 266 -20.98 34.99 28.92
C ASP A 266 -19.78 35.91 28.62
N PHE A 267 -20.00 37.22 28.62
CA PHE A 267 -19.03 38.24 28.20
C PHE A 267 -17.64 38.08 28.86
N ASP A 268 -17.60 37.68 30.13
CA ASP A 268 -16.34 37.41 30.85
C ASP A 268 -15.54 36.24 30.27
N SER A 269 -16.20 35.20 29.77
CA SER A 269 -15.52 34.06 29.13
C SER A 269 -14.89 34.44 27.79
N ILE A 270 -15.48 35.41 27.08
CA ILE A 270 -14.92 35.95 25.84
C ILE A 270 -13.72 36.84 26.16
N ILE A 271 -13.81 37.66 27.20
CA ILE A 271 -12.74 38.59 27.58
C ILE A 271 -11.51 37.88 28.14
N ALA A 272 -11.69 36.76 28.84
CA ALA A 272 -10.60 35.98 29.40
C ALA A 272 -9.56 35.55 28.35
N ASP A 273 -9.99 35.28 27.11
CA ASP A 273 -9.09 34.89 26.02
C ASP A 273 -8.24 36.06 25.46
N TYR A 274 -8.62 37.31 25.76
CA TYR A 274 -7.94 38.51 25.26
C TYR A 274 -7.16 39.28 26.33
N LEU A 275 -7.23 38.88 27.61
CA LEU A 275 -6.36 39.45 28.63
C LEU A 275 -4.97 38.80 28.57
N PRO A 276 -3.87 39.57 28.55
CA PRO A 276 -2.53 39.00 28.66
C PRO A 276 -2.37 38.32 30.03
N ASP A 277 -1.77 37.13 30.06
CA ASP A 277 -1.44 36.39 31.28
C ASP A 277 -0.71 37.32 32.26
N LEU A 278 -1.42 37.75 33.30
CA LEU A 278 -0.84 38.57 34.34
C LEU A 278 0.25 37.75 35.03
N VAL A 279 1.44 38.35 35.10
CA VAL A 279 2.63 37.91 35.86
C VAL A 279 2.20 37.20 37.15
N PRO A 280 2.77 36.03 37.50
CA PRO A 280 2.37 35.30 38.70
C PRO A 280 2.46 36.21 39.93
N THR A 281 1.31 36.53 40.50
CA THR A 281 1.21 37.23 41.77
C THR A 281 1.86 36.38 42.86
N PRO A 282 2.63 36.96 43.79
CA PRO A 282 3.19 36.22 44.92
C PRO A 282 2.07 35.53 45.73
N PRO A 283 2.37 34.40 46.40
CA PRO A 283 1.36 33.60 47.08
C PRO A 283 0.60 34.44 48.09
N LYS A 284 -0.73 34.42 47.97
CA LYS A 284 -1.68 35.02 48.91
C LYS A 284 -1.36 34.52 50.32
N PRO A 285 -1.25 35.40 51.34
CA PRO A 285 -1.07 34.96 52.71
C PRO A 285 -2.24 34.05 53.13
N PRO A 286 -2.01 33.08 54.01
CA PRO A 286 -3.04 32.11 54.41
C PRO A 286 -4.28 32.85 54.93
N PRO A 287 -5.49 32.30 54.71
CA PRO A 287 -6.71 32.92 55.20
C PRO A 287 -6.60 33.08 56.72
N THR A 288 -6.63 34.32 57.18
CA THR A 288 -6.93 34.64 58.57
C THR A 288 -8.28 33.99 58.89
N SER A 289 -8.25 33.07 59.85
CA SER A 289 -9.43 32.45 60.44
C SER A 289 -10.37 33.53 60.96
N SER A 290 -11.40 33.88 60.19
CA SER A 290 -12.58 34.53 60.74
C SER A 290 -13.36 33.50 61.57
N PRO A 291 -13.88 33.89 62.74
CA PRO A 291 -14.38 32.95 63.74
C PRO A 291 -15.63 32.23 63.23
N THR A 292 -15.71 30.95 63.56
CA THR A 292 -16.90 30.09 63.47
C THR A 292 -18.12 30.85 63.99
N PRO A 293 -19.24 30.94 63.25
CA PRO A 293 -20.48 31.37 63.86
C PRO A 293 -20.92 30.27 64.82
N ASN A 294 -20.85 30.57 66.12
CA ASN A 294 -21.40 29.73 67.17
C ASN A 294 -22.88 29.48 66.86
N ASN A 295 -23.20 28.21 66.61
CA ASN A 295 -24.55 27.69 66.61
C ASN A 295 -25.13 27.85 68.01
N SER A 296 -25.73 29.01 68.27
CA SER A 296 -26.53 29.27 69.46
C SER A 296 -27.99 29.02 69.10
N SER A 297 -28.34 27.74 69.09
CA SER A 297 -29.67 27.31 69.50
C SER A 297 -29.91 27.84 70.92
N ASN A 298 -30.56 29.01 71.05
CA ASN A 298 -31.25 29.53 72.25
C ASN A 298 -31.72 30.97 71.98
N TYR A 299 -32.76 31.14 71.14
CA TYR A 299 -33.43 32.44 70.93
C TYR A 299 -34.96 32.34 71.06
N LEU A 300 -35.46 31.34 71.80
CA LEU A 300 -36.87 31.16 72.14
C LEU A 300 -37.01 30.66 73.58
N ASP A 301 -36.32 31.30 74.52
CA ASP A 301 -36.65 31.14 75.93
C ASP A 301 -36.52 32.49 76.64
N GLY A 302 -37.67 33.08 76.98
CA GLY A 302 -37.79 34.31 77.76
C GLY A 302 -38.11 35.57 76.97
N LEU A 303 -39.38 35.75 76.60
CA LEU A 303 -40.12 37.03 76.71
C LEU A 303 -41.61 36.78 76.37
N TYR A 304 -42.42 36.74 77.45
CA TYR A 304 -43.88 36.88 77.56
C TYR A 304 -44.82 35.85 76.91
#